data_AF-A0A2D7W587-F1
#
_entry.id   AF-A0A2D7W587-F1
#
_cell.length_a   1.000
_cell.length_b   1.000
_cell.length_c   1.000
_cell.angle_alpha   90.00
_cell.angle_beta   90.00
_cell.angle_gamma   90.00
#
_symmetry.space_group_name_H-M   'P 1'
#
loop_
_entity.id
_entity.type
_entity.pdbx_description
1 polymer ?
#
loop_
_entity_poly.entity_id
_entity_poly.type
_entity_poly.pdbx_seq_one_letter_code
_entity_poly.pdbx_strand_id
1 'polypeptide(L)'
;MVKEKYSDLISVILQECPDADEEEIGLEFERYEKEFLIPPEDAVRSVLRKFQISSGVEVENSSAQPSRIEKKVERFSELDADDKNVTIEVSVVNYNPRVQKVRGEDRQIAFGWIEDRPWNASSERERWEFKDWGQKNETLIPGSIVRLEGVSVNEWNGKKSININQTSRVTIVKEGIAESITISSEPLTINRAIENEGFVDLVARIISVKPDKIVRRDGSGEIEIFRGVLADLTGSTGFLSWKKLEFEQGDLIKIKGASVRKFRDTPEINFNDGTIIEIYHDSEFASLEELANKSKKKIADLRNGMKGISITLQVESWNERKFIGNDGEEKIVRSGDVMDPTGRCRLTAWCEINPSEGDFVHLEGARVQYWQGSPDLVIDDLEQVTNLSDQPWDKIDPENHWIQVELSELVNGGSRRGIETSGTIVSVRNDSGIIERCSECRRVLRENNCPEHGDQIGEEDLRLRFVVDNGISNASLLMAKESAEEFLGMKMQAVKDEISKSGRMEFVTELRNKCLSRKVSIRGRSIVDDQGAMILSDITNFSDIDPKKYGKKIMEKWGLVI
;
A
#
# COMPACT_ATOMS: atom_id res chain seq x y z
N MET A 1 -10.39 -12.07 53.08
CA MET A 1 -10.28 -12.21 51.61
C MET A 1 -10.66 -10.94 50.88
N VAL A 2 -11.87 -10.38 51.07
CA VAL A 2 -12.28 -9.11 50.41
C VAL A 2 -11.39 -7.93 50.81
N LYS A 3 -11.14 -7.74 52.11
CA LYS A 3 -10.27 -6.67 52.66
C LYS A 3 -8.84 -6.67 52.14
N GLU A 4 -8.22 -7.85 51.94
CA GLU A 4 -6.83 -7.92 51.44
C GLU A 4 -6.74 -7.55 49.96
N LYS A 5 -7.74 -7.95 49.15
CA LYS A 5 -7.74 -7.73 47.70
C LYS A 5 -7.89 -6.26 47.31
N TYR A 6 -8.64 -5.48 48.08
CA TYR A 6 -8.92 -4.06 47.78
C TYR A 6 -8.29 -3.10 48.81
N SER A 7 -7.32 -3.57 49.60
CA SER A 7 -6.73 -2.82 50.73
C SER A 7 -6.25 -1.41 50.34
N ASP A 8 -5.52 -1.28 49.23
CA ASP A 8 -5.06 0.02 48.72
C ASP A 8 -6.22 0.94 48.34
N LEU A 9 -7.28 0.41 47.69
CA LEU A 9 -8.45 1.18 47.27
C LEU A 9 -9.34 1.58 48.44
N ILE A 10 -9.50 0.70 49.44
CA ILE A 10 -10.22 0.98 50.68
C ILE A 10 -9.53 2.14 51.42
N SER A 11 -8.20 2.15 51.47
CA SER A 11 -7.44 3.23 52.13
C SER A 11 -7.67 4.60 51.48
N VAL A 12 -7.82 4.65 50.15
CA VAL A 12 -8.14 5.88 49.41
C VAL A 12 -9.54 6.39 49.75
N ILE A 13 -10.52 5.51 49.92
CA ILE A 13 -11.87 5.91 50.31
C ILE A 13 -11.90 6.41 51.76
N LEU A 14 -11.19 5.75 52.68
CA LEU A 14 -11.14 6.17 54.09
C LEU A 14 -10.43 7.51 54.31
N GLN A 15 -9.48 7.89 53.44
CA GLN A 15 -8.84 9.21 53.51
C GLN A 15 -9.86 10.34 53.33
N GLU A 16 -10.87 10.12 52.49
CA GLU A 16 -11.90 11.10 52.16
C GLU A 16 -13.20 10.88 52.96
N CYS A 17 -13.42 9.68 53.50
CA CYS A 17 -14.55 9.31 54.36
C CYS A 17 -14.06 8.52 55.58
N PRO A 18 -13.50 9.20 56.61
CA PRO A 18 -12.85 8.55 57.75
C PRO A 18 -13.79 7.69 58.62
N ASP A 19 -15.08 7.99 58.60
CA ASP A 19 -16.11 7.34 59.42
C ASP A 19 -16.80 6.15 58.73
N ALA A 20 -16.38 5.80 57.50
CA ALA A 20 -16.97 4.72 56.72
C ALA A 20 -16.40 3.34 57.12
N ASP A 21 -17.23 2.29 57.05
CA ASP A 21 -16.83 0.93 57.41
C ASP A 21 -15.99 0.26 56.29
N GLU A 22 -14.80 -0.21 56.64
CA GLU A 22 -13.87 -0.85 55.71
C GLU A 22 -14.42 -2.12 55.03
N GLU A 23 -15.25 -2.90 55.72
CA GLU A 23 -15.87 -4.10 55.13
C GLU A 23 -16.96 -3.72 54.14
N GLU A 24 -17.74 -2.69 54.42
CA GLU A 24 -18.75 -2.21 53.48
C GLU A 24 -18.11 -1.62 52.22
N ILE A 25 -17.01 -0.88 52.35
CA ILE A 25 -16.27 -0.35 51.18
C ILE A 25 -15.73 -1.50 50.33
N GLY A 26 -15.13 -2.52 50.96
CA GLY A 26 -14.61 -3.70 50.26
C GLY A 26 -15.69 -4.51 49.54
N LEU A 27 -16.86 -4.69 50.17
CA LEU A 27 -18.01 -5.37 49.56
C LEU A 27 -18.58 -4.58 48.38
N GLU A 28 -18.54 -3.25 48.42
CA GLU A 28 -19.01 -2.45 47.29
C GLU A 28 -18.07 -2.55 46.07
N PHE A 29 -16.74 -2.56 46.29
CA PHE A 29 -15.79 -2.84 45.21
C PHE A 29 -15.97 -4.24 44.63
N GLU A 30 -16.18 -5.24 45.48
CA GLU A 30 -16.46 -6.60 45.04
C GLU A 30 -17.76 -6.69 44.22
N ARG A 31 -18.78 -5.91 44.59
CA ARG A 31 -20.03 -5.82 43.83
C ARG A 31 -19.82 -5.22 42.44
N TYR A 32 -19.06 -4.13 42.32
CA TYR A 32 -18.71 -3.55 41.03
C TYR A 32 -17.92 -4.51 40.14
N GLU A 33 -16.98 -5.26 40.73
CA GLU A 33 -16.19 -6.24 39.99
C GLU A 33 -17.01 -7.45 39.55
N LYS A 34 -17.86 -8.00 40.43
CA LYS A 34 -18.58 -9.27 40.15
C LYS A 34 -19.93 -9.09 39.46
N GLU A 35 -20.70 -8.08 39.84
CA GLU A 35 -22.05 -7.87 39.29
C GLU A 35 -22.02 -6.98 38.04
N PHE A 36 -21.14 -5.97 38.03
CA PHE A 36 -21.07 -5.01 36.93
C PHE A 36 -19.87 -5.23 36.00
N LEU A 37 -18.96 -6.16 36.33
CA LEU A 37 -17.76 -6.47 35.57
C LEU A 37 -16.87 -5.23 35.33
N ILE A 38 -16.87 -4.29 36.28
CA ILE A 38 -16.09 -3.06 36.24
C ILE A 38 -14.81 -3.26 37.06
N PRO A 39 -13.61 -2.96 36.53
CA PRO A 39 -12.38 -3.01 37.31
C PRO A 39 -12.50 -2.15 38.58
N PRO A 40 -12.06 -2.64 39.76
CA PRO A 40 -12.19 -1.90 41.02
C PRO A 40 -11.60 -0.49 40.99
N GLU A 41 -10.52 -0.27 40.25
CA GLU A 41 -9.86 1.03 40.08
C GLU A 41 -10.77 2.06 39.37
N ASP A 42 -11.57 1.62 38.40
CA ASP A 42 -12.52 2.46 37.68
C ASP A 42 -13.77 2.76 38.52
N ALA A 43 -14.05 1.94 39.54
CA ALA A 43 -15.20 2.08 40.43
C ALA A 43 -14.96 3.06 41.60
N VAL A 44 -13.71 3.50 41.83
CA VAL A 44 -13.31 4.33 43.00
C VAL A 44 -14.19 5.56 43.18
N ARG A 45 -14.45 6.31 42.10
CA ARG A 45 -15.30 7.53 42.19
C ARG A 45 -16.74 7.23 42.56
N SER A 46 -17.28 6.11 42.10
CA SER A 46 -18.66 5.70 42.36
C SER A 46 -18.83 5.20 43.80
N VAL A 47 -17.85 4.42 44.28
CA VAL A 47 -17.79 3.96 45.67
C VAL A 47 -17.59 5.15 46.61
N LEU A 48 -16.64 6.05 46.31
CA LEU A 48 -16.40 7.27 47.10
C LEU A 48 -17.67 8.11 47.23
N ARG A 49 -18.38 8.34 46.14
CA ARG A 49 -19.61 9.13 46.14
C ARG A 49 -20.72 8.50 46.99
N LYS A 50 -20.82 7.17 46.99
CA LYS A 50 -21.78 6.43 47.82
C LYS A 50 -21.51 6.65 49.31
N PHE A 51 -20.25 6.56 49.72
CA PHE A 51 -19.86 6.71 51.12
C PHE A 51 -19.80 8.19 51.58
N GLN A 52 -19.60 9.14 50.68
CA GLN A 52 -19.77 10.57 50.96
C GLN A 52 -21.23 10.93 51.25
N ILE A 53 -22.17 10.34 50.50
CA ILE A 53 -23.61 10.54 50.69
C ILE A 53 -24.07 9.90 52.02
N SER A 54 -23.56 8.72 52.39
CA SER A 54 -23.92 8.07 53.65
C SER A 54 -23.33 8.78 54.88
N SER A 55 -22.20 9.48 54.72
CA SER A 55 -21.53 10.24 55.79
C SER A 55 -22.09 11.65 56.00
N GLY A 56 -23.17 12.03 55.30
CA GLY A 56 -23.88 13.29 55.52
C GLY A 56 -23.22 14.54 54.92
N VAL A 57 -22.29 14.38 53.96
CA VAL A 57 -21.69 15.52 53.24
C VAL A 57 -22.64 15.95 52.12
N GLU A 58 -23.18 17.18 52.21
CA GLU A 58 -23.95 17.78 51.11
C GLU A 58 -23.01 18.08 49.92
N VAL A 59 -23.15 17.29 48.86
CA VAL A 59 -22.51 17.56 47.56
C VAL A 59 -23.55 18.21 46.65
N GLU A 60 -23.23 19.40 46.14
CA GLU A 60 -24.06 20.10 45.17
C GLU A 60 -24.44 19.18 44.00
N ASN A 61 -25.75 19.04 43.79
CA ASN A 61 -26.31 18.29 42.68
C ASN A 61 -25.95 18.97 41.34
N SER A 62 -24.82 18.57 40.73
CA SER A 62 -24.71 18.63 39.28
C SER A 62 -25.67 17.57 38.72
N SER A 63 -26.86 18.03 38.36
CA SER A 63 -27.88 17.36 37.55
C SER A 63 -27.38 16.15 36.77
N ALA A 64 -28.11 15.04 36.89
CA ALA A 64 -28.05 13.89 35.98
C ALA A 64 -27.67 14.33 34.56
N GLN A 65 -26.50 13.87 34.06
CA GLN A 65 -26.25 14.00 32.63
C GLN A 65 -27.37 13.23 31.93
N PRO A 66 -28.09 13.85 30.97
CA PRO A 66 -29.00 13.10 30.13
C PRO A 66 -28.20 11.94 29.52
N SER A 67 -28.80 10.75 29.47
CA SER A 67 -28.24 9.61 28.75
C SER A 67 -27.79 10.10 27.38
N ARG A 68 -26.47 10.15 27.13
CA ARG A 68 -25.95 10.59 25.84
C ARG A 68 -26.50 9.62 24.81
N ILE A 69 -27.44 10.10 23.98
CA ILE A 69 -28.03 9.28 22.92
C ILE A 69 -26.88 8.90 22.00
N GLU A 70 -26.66 7.59 21.83
CA GLU A 70 -25.65 7.06 20.93
C GLU A 70 -26.09 7.32 19.49
N LYS A 71 -25.25 8.03 18.72
CA LYS A 71 -25.50 8.27 17.29
C LYS A 71 -24.72 7.24 16.48
N LYS A 72 -25.41 6.19 16.01
CA LYS A 72 -24.85 5.19 15.09
C LYS A 72 -24.99 5.68 13.65
N VAL A 73 -23.88 5.71 12.92
CA VAL A 73 -23.83 6.13 11.52
C VAL A 73 -22.99 5.15 10.71
N GLU A 74 -23.25 5.09 9.41
CA GLU A 74 -22.39 4.34 8.48
C GLU A 74 -21.48 5.24 7.65
N ARG A 75 -21.83 6.53 7.54
CA ARG A 75 -21.11 7.51 6.72
C ARG A 75 -20.67 8.72 7.50
N PHE A 76 -19.55 9.30 7.09
CA PHE A 76 -19.11 10.57 7.64
C PHE A 76 -20.03 11.73 7.27
N SER A 77 -20.68 11.68 6.10
CA SER A 77 -21.66 12.68 5.68
C SER A 77 -22.89 12.81 6.59
N GLU A 78 -23.14 11.82 7.45
CA GLU A 78 -24.25 11.83 8.43
C GLU A 78 -23.88 12.58 9.73
N LEU A 79 -22.63 13.04 9.83
CA LEU A 79 -22.07 13.66 11.03
C LEU A 79 -21.97 15.18 10.91
N ASP A 80 -22.40 15.85 11.98
CA ASP A 80 -22.33 17.30 12.17
C ASP A 80 -21.14 17.70 13.05
N ALA A 81 -20.78 18.98 13.02
CA ALA A 81 -19.56 19.52 13.60
C ALA A 81 -19.42 19.29 15.12
N ASP A 82 -20.55 19.17 15.81
CA ASP A 82 -20.69 19.11 17.26
C ASP A 82 -21.24 17.76 17.76
N ASP A 83 -21.35 16.76 16.88
CA ASP A 83 -21.81 15.42 17.24
C ASP A 83 -20.92 14.77 18.31
N LYS A 84 -21.57 14.15 19.30
CA LYS A 84 -20.92 13.46 20.42
C LYS A 84 -21.52 12.08 20.59
N ASN A 85 -20.76 11.20 21.23
CA ASN A 85 -21.18 9.82 21.48
C ASN A 85 -21.56 9.08 20.19
N VAL A 86 -20.70 9.24 19.18
CA VAL A 86 -20.86 8.63 17.86
C VAL A 86 -20.31 7.21 17.88
N THR A 87 -20.98 6.32 17.17
CA THR A 87 -20.50 4.97 16.89
C THR A 87 -20.45 4.75 15.37
N ILE A 88 -19.29 4.36 14.85
CA ILE A 88 -19.03 4.17 13.42
C ILE A 88 -17.97 3.09 13.18
N GLU A 89 -18.14 2.29 12.12
CA GLU A 89 -17.09 1.40 11.62
C GLU A 89 -16.27 2.08 10.53
N VAL A 90 -14.94 2.02 10.66
CA VAL A 90 -14.02 2.68 9.75
C VAL A 90 -12.83 1.79 9.42
N SER A 91 -12.27 2.00 8.24
CA SER A 91 -10.96 1.45 7.87
C SER A 91 -9.88 2.40 8.35
N VAL A 92 -8.93 1.92 9.14
CA VAL A 92 -7.77 2.72 9.55
C VAL A 92 -6.80 2.78 8.39
N VAL A 93 -6.55 3.97 7.85
CA VAL A 93 -5.61 4.16 6.73
C VAL A 93 -4.20 4.32 7.26
N ASN A 94 -4.01 5.16 8.29
CA ASN A 94 -2.73 5.30 8.99
C ASN A 94 -2.91 5.76 10.45
N TYR A 95 -1.86 5.62 11.26
CA TYR A 95 -1.82 6.06 12.65
C TYR A 95 -0.45 6.68 12.95
N ASN A 96 -0.43 7.97 13.29
CA ASN A 96 0.79 8.76 13.45
C ASN A 96 0.86 9.35 14.87
N PRO A 97 1.50 8.67 15.82
CA PRO A 97 1.72 9.19 17.15
C PRO A 97 2.71 10.36 17.16
N ARG A 98 2.43 11.39 17.96
CA ARG A 98 3.29 12.56 18.15
C ARG A 98 3.26 13.00 19.61
N VAL A 99 4.39 13.49 20.10
CA VAL A 99 4.45 14.20 21.39
C VAL A 99 4.19 15.69 21.12
N GLN A 100 3.15 16.24 21.74
CA GLN A 100 2.80 17.64 21.62
C GLN A 100 2.66 18.26 23.01
N LYS A 101 3.21 19.46 23.18
CA LYS A 101 3.06 20.23 24.41
C LYS A 101 1.66 20.84 24.47
N VAL A 102 0.80 20.31 25.33
CA VAL A 102 -0.57 20.76 25.52
C VAL A 102 -0.71 21.33 26.91
N ARG A 103 -1.04 22.63 27.01
CA ARG A 103 -1.15 23.36 28.29
C ARG A 103 0.11 23.26 29.19
N GLY A 104 1.29 23.14 28.58
CA GLY A 104 2.57 23.10 29.28
C GLY A 104 3.09 21.70 29.60
N GLU A 105 2.28 20.66 29.43
CA GLU A 105 2.68 19.25 29.61
C GLU A 105 2.88 18.55 28.27
N ASP A 106 3.87 17.67 28.19
CA ASP A 106 4.08 16.82 27.02
C ASP A 106 3.02 15.72 27.00
N ARG A 107 2.15 15.74 26.00
CA ARG A 107 1.12 14.71 25.79
C ARG A 107 1.37 13.99 24.48
N GLN A 108 1.30 12.67 24.54
CA GLN A 108 1.30 11.83 23.36
C GLN A 108 -0.12 11.81 22.78
N ILE A 109 -0.24 12.28 21.55
CA ILE A 109 -1.47 12.37 20.77
C ILE A 109 -1.18 11.75 19.40
N ALA A 110 -2.08 10.94 18.88
CA ALA A 110 -1.93 10.43 17.52
C ALA A 110 -2.91 11.06 16.55
N PHE A 111 -2.50 11.10 15.30
CA PHE A 111 -3.26 11.65 14.19
C PHE A 111 -3.26 10.63 13.06
N GLY A 112 -4.32 10.60 12.27
CA GLY A 112 -4.29 9.78 11.07
C GLY A 112 -5.53 9.95 10.24
N TRP A 113 -5.67 9.06 9.28
CA TRP A 113 -6.77 8.99 8.33
C TRP A 113 -7.58 7.73 8.58
N ILE A 114 -8.89 7.91 8.53
CA ILE A 114 -9.87 6.83 8.57
C ILE A 114 -10.83 6.99 7.40
N GLU A 115 -11.32 5.87 6.90
CA GLU A 115 -12.31 5.83 5.82
C GLU A 115 -13.61 5.21 6.31
N ASP A 116 -14.74 5.81 5.95
CA ASP A 116 -16.06 5.23 6.20
C ASP A 116 -16.34 4.02 5.30
N ARG A 117 -17.43 3.30 5.58
CA ARG A 117 -17.89 2.13 4.80
C ARG A 117 -16.75 1.17 4.41
N PRO A 118 -16.07 0.59 5.41
CA PRO A 118 -14.88 -0.25 5.19
C PRO A 118 -15.14 -1.53 4.38
N TRP A 119 -16.40 -1.90 4.15
CA TRP A 119 -16.83 -3.07 3.39
C TRP A 119 -17.16 -2.77 1.92
N ASN A 120 -17.23 -1.49 1.53
CA ASN A 120 -17.54 -1.05 0.17
C ASN A 120 -16.27 -0.85 -0.67
N ALA A 121 -16.42 -0.67 -1.98
CA ALA A 121 -15.31 -0.30 -2.87
C ALA A 121 -14.69 1.04 -2.45
N SER A 122 -13.36 1.18 -2.57
CA SER A 122 -12.62 2.38 -2.14
C SER A 122 -13.12 3.69 -2.79
N SER A 123 -13.64 3.63 -4.02
CA SER A 123 -14.23 4.78 -4.73
C SER A 123 -15.49 5.35 -4.07
N GLU A 124 -16.15 4.58 -3.20
CA GLU A 124 -17.37 5.01 -2.51
C GLU A 124 -17.10 5.53 -1.10
N ARG A 125 -15.85 5.44 -0.61
CA ARG A 125 -15.50 5.79 0.78
C ARG A 125 -15.15 7.26 0.90
N GLU A 126 -15.54 7.86 2.01
CA GLU A 126 -15.09 9.19 2.39
C GLU A 126 -13.95 9.06 3.41
N ARG A 127 -12.94 9.92 3.28
CA ARG A 127 -11.74 9.91 4.15
C ARG A 127 -11.75 11.14 5.05
N TRP A 128 -11.71 10.92 6.37
CA TRP A 128 -11.60 11.98 7.38
C TRP A 128 -10.30 11.85 8.19
N GLU A 129 -9.84 12.97 8.73
CA GLU A 129 -8.78 12.98 9.75
C GLU A 129 -9.36 12.51 11.09
N PHE A 130 -8.54 11.83 11.90
CA PHE A 130 -8.83 11.62 13.31
C PHE A 130 -7.70 12.11 14.22
N LYS A 131 -8.07 12.41 15.46
CA LYS A 131 -7.20 12.71 16.58
C LYS A 131 -7.47 11.74 17.71
N ASP A 132 -6.45 10.97 18.08
CA ASP A 132 -6.51 10.04 19.20
C ASP A 132 -5.85 10.66 20.43
N TRP A 133 -6.71 11.08 21.35
CA TRP A 133 -6.38 11.54 22.69
C TRP A 133 -6.38 10.40 23.72
N GLY A 134 -6.91 9.23 23.33
CA GLY A 134 -7.11 8.07 24.19
C GLY A 134 -5.98 7.04 24.14
N GLN A 135 -4.94 7.29 23.33
CA GLN A 135 -3.76 6.42 23.17
C GLN A 135 -4.17 4.97 22.83
N LYS A 136 -4.98 4.82 21.77
CA LYS A 136 -5.55 3.54 21.31
C LYS A 136 -4.66 2.85 20.25
N ASN A 137 -3.34 3.06 20.31
CA ASN A 137 -2.35 2.61 19.32
C ASN A 137 -2.36 1.09 19.09
N GLU A 138 -2.70 0.30 20.11
CA GLU A 138 -2.79 -1.17 19.99
C GLU A 138 -3.96 -1.63 19.13
N THR A 139 -4.98 -0.78 18.95
CA THR A 139 -6.22 -1.12 18.23
C THR A 139 -6.36 -0.39 16.90
N LEU A 140 -5.74 0.78 16.75
CA LEU A 140 -5.79 1.61 15.54
C LEU A 140 -4.64 1.26 14.59
N ILE A 141 -4.61 0.00 14.13
CA ILE A 141 -3.55 -0.52 13.26
C ILE A 141 -3.88 -0.19 11.79
N PRO A 142 -2.96 0.38 10.98
CA PRO A 142 -3.20 0.60 9.56
C PRO A 142 -3.66 -0.67 8.82
N GLY A 143 -4.67 -0.53 7.97
CA GLY A 143 -5.30 -1.64 7.24
C GLY A 143 -6.34 -2.43 8.05
N SER A 144 -6.49 -2.18 9.34
CA SER A 144 -7.55 -2.78 10.16
C SER A 144 -8.92 -2.11 9.91
N ILE A 145 -9.99 -2.88 10.14
CA ILE A 145 -11.34 -2.33 10.26
C ILE A 145 -11.65 -2.27 11.74
N VAL A 146 -12.00 -1.09 12.23
CA VAL A 146 -12.29 -0.84 13.64
C VAL A 146 -13.68 -0.26 13.81
N ARG A 147 -14.35 -0.63 14.90
CA ARG A 147 -15.54 0.05 15.40
C ARG A 147 -15.12 1.05 16.46
N LEU A 148 -15.38 2.33 16.18
CA LEU A 148 -15.20 3.43 17.11
C LEU A 148 -16.51 3.67 17.85
N GLU A 149 -16.49 3.67 19.18
CA GLU A 149 -17.67 3.89 20.02
C GLU A 149 -17.40 5.03 21.01
N GLY A 150 -18.36 5.93 21.17
CA GLY A 150 -18.25 7.07 22.07
C GLY A 150 -17.26 8.14 21.59
N VAL A 151 -17.04 8.24 20.27
CA VAL A 151 -16.21 9.29 19.68
C VAL A 151 -16.99 10.58 19.50
N SER A 152 -16.29 11.67 19.20
CA SER A 152 -16.88 12.99 18.96
C SER A 152 -16.34 13.59 17.68
N VAL A 153 -17.13 14.43 17.03
CA VAL A 153 -16.69 15.19 15.85
C VAL A 153 -16.09 16.51 16.31
N ASN A 154 -15.12 16.99 15.55
CA ASN A 154 -14.59 18.34 15.67
C ASN A 154 -14.40 18.94 14.28
N GLU A 155 -14.73 20.22 14.14
CA GLU A 155 -14.55 20.97 12.89
C GLU A 155 -13.53 22.10 13.07
N TRP A 156 -12.60 22.20 12.12
CA TRP A 156 -11.64 23.30 12.04
C TRP A 156 -11.50 23.77 10.60
N ASN A 157 -11.68 25.08 10.37
CA ASN A 157 -11.57 25.70 9.05
C ASN A 157 -12.42 25.00 7.97
N GLY A 158 -13.65 24.60 8.30
CA GLY A 158 -14.57 23.90 7.41
C GLY A 158 -14.28 22.41 7.20
N LYS A 159 -13.26 21.85 7.88
CA LYS A 159 -12.92 20.41 7.81
C LYS A 159 -13.31 19.71 9.09
N LYS A 160 -14.13 18.66 8.97
CA LYS A 160 -14.54 17.78 10.08
C LYS A 160 -13.51 16.67 10.30
N SER A 161 -13.40 16.24 11.55
CA SER A 161 -12.46 15.21 12.03
C SER A 161 -13.06 14.44 13.20
N ILE A 162 -12.62 13.20 13.41
CA ILE A 162 -13.03 12.39 14.56
C ILE A 162 -12.04 12.54 15.72
N ASN A 163 -12.52 12.89 16.90
CA ASN A 163 -11.77 12.84 18.15
C ASN A 163 -12.08 11.52 18.89
N ILE A 164 -11.05 10.69 19.05
CA ILE A 164 -11.07 9.48 19.88
C ILE A 164 -10.58 9.89 21.26
N ASN A 165 -11.47 9.81 22.25
CA ASN A 165 -11.21 10.24 23.61
C ASN A 165 -10.70 9.08 24.48
N GLN A 166 -10.19 9.37 25.67
CA GLN A 166 -9.80 8.33 26.64
C GLN A 166 -10.95 7.36 26.95
N THR A 167 -12.18 7.88 27.03
CA THR A 167 -13.41 7.11 27.28
C THR A 167 -13.96 6.41 26.03
N SER A 168 -13.43 6.68 24.85
CA SER A 168 -13.88 6.03 23.62
C SER A 168 -13.39 4.59 23.59
N ARG A 169 -14.23 3.67 23.11
CA ARG A 169 -13.89 2.26 22.91
C ARG A 169 -13.56 2.04 21.43
N VAL A 170 -12.49 1.31 21.18
CA VAL A 170 -12.08 0.92 19.83
C VAL A 170 -12.04 -0.60 19.80
N THR A 171 -12.86 -1.21 18.94
CA THR A 171 -12.93 -2.66 18.78
C THR A 171 -12.43 -3.04 17.38
N ILE A 172 -11.45 -3.93 17.30
CA ILE A 172 -10.98 -4.46 16.01
C ILE A 172 -12.04 -5.41 15.46
N VAL A 173 -12.59 -5.10 14.30
CA VAL A 173 -13.56 -5.94 13.56
C VAL A 173 -12.82 -6.84 12.56
N LYS A 174 -11.74 -6.34 11.97
CA LYS A 174 -10.83 -7.09 11.10
C LYS A 174 -9.39 -6.66 11.35
N GLU A 175 -8.50 -7.61 11.61
CA GLU A 175 -7.08 -7.34 11.82
C GLU A 175 -6.42 -6.75 10.56
N GLY A 176 -5.53 -5.79 10.77
CA GLY A 176 -4.66 -5.23 9.73
C GLY A 176 -3.44 -6.12 9.51
N ILE A 177 -2.82 -6.01 8.32
CA ILE A 177 -1.65 -6.82 7.94
C ILE A 177 -0.33 -6.21 8.50
N ALA A 178 -0.40 -5.01 9.10
CA ALA A 178 0.76 -4.30 9.65
C ALA A 178 1.01 -4.65 11.13
N GLU A 179 2.27 -4.73 11.54
CA GLU A 179 2.67 -4.78 12.96
C GLU A 179 2.26 -3.47 13.66
N SER A 180 2.02 -3.52 14.98
CA SER A 180 1.75 -2.33 15.79
C SER A 180 2.90 -1.33 15.64
N ILE A 181 2.58 -0.09 15.23
CA ILE A 181 3.58 0.98 15.09
C ILE A 181 4.06 1.33 16.49
N THR A 182 5.19 0.74 16.90
CA THR A 182 5.94 1.16 18.06
C THR A 182 6.51 2.54 17.74
N ILE A 183 6.32 3.50 18.66
CA ILE A 183 7.02 4.79 18.62
C ILE A 183 8.49 4.48 18.87
N SER A 184 9.22 4.15 17.82
CA SER A 184 10.66 4.24 17.86
C SER A 184 11.00 5.71 17.67
N SER A 185 11.79 6.25 18.60
CA SER A 185 12.49 7.52 18.40
C SER A 185 13.58 7.43 17.32
N GLU A 186 13.79 6.24 16.75
CA GLU A 186 14.78 5.99 15.73
C GLU A 186 14.27 6.40 14.34
N PRO A 187 15.10 7.06 13.53
CA PRO A 187 14.76 7.39 12.16
C PRO A 187 14.43 6.12 11.35
N LEU A 188 13.36 6.17 10.57
CA LEU A 188 13.01 5.12 9.60
C LEU A 188 13.98 5.16 8.43
N THR A 189 14.29 3.97 7.90
CA THR A 189 14.92 3.81 6.59
C THR A 189 13.97 4.27 5.47
N ILE A 190 14.51 4.73 4.35
CA ILE A 190 13.72 5.23 3.21
C ILE A 190 12.70 4.20 2.72
N ASN A 191 13.09 2.94 2.53
CA ASN A 191 12.16 1.91 2.04
C ASN A 191 10.94 1.74 2.96
N ARG A 192 11.16 1.66 4.28
CA ARG A 192 10.06 1.58 5.25
C ARG A 192 9.21 2.85 5.28
N ALA A 193 9.84 4.03 5.15
CA ALA A 193 9.13 5.29 5.16
C ALA A 193 8.13 5.40 3.99
N ILE A 194 8.46 4.90 2.81
CA ILE A 194 7.63 5.06 1.60
C ILE A 194 6.50 4.03 1.45
N GLU A 195 6.46 2.99 2.29
CA GLU A 195 5.41 1.96 2.27
C GLU A 195 4.04 2.58 2.60
N ASN A 196 4.00 3.48 3.59
CA ASN A 196 2.79 4.05 4.15
C ASN A 196 2.76 5.58 4.00
N GLU A 197 1.57 6.15 3.80
CA GLU A 197 1.38 7.60 3.94
C GLU A 197 1.37 7.96 5.42
N GLY A 198 1.95 9.11 5.78
CA GLY A 198 2.02 9.50 7.19
C GLY A 198 3.21 10.40 7.49
N PHE A 199 3.46 10.62 8.77
CA PHE A 199 4.62 11.39 9.20
C PHE A 199 5.80 10.46 9.51
N VAL A 200 6.99 10.90 9.12
CA VAL A 200 8.21 10.12 9.21
C VAL A 200 9.37 10.98 9.69
N ASP A 201 10.23 10.36 10.47
CA ASP A 201 11.56 10.85 10.82
C ASP A 201 12.56 9.97 10.08
N LEU A 202 13.57 10.56 9.43
CA LEU A 202 14.55 9.84 8.63
C LEU A 202 15.92 10.52 8.65
N VAL A 203 16.97 9.73 8.42
CA VAL A 203 18.32 10.22 8.14
C VAL A 203 18.65 9.78 6.73
N ALA A 204 18.98 10.75 5.87
CA ALA A 204 19.24 10.48 4.47
C ALA A 204 20.24 11.47 3.88
N ARG A 205 20.96 11.03 2.84
CA ARG A 205 21.86 11.89 2.08
C ARG A 205 21.14 12.51 0.89
N ILE A 206 21.38 13.80 0.65
CA ILE A 206 20.86 14.49 -0.53
C ILE A 206 21.66 14.04 -1.76
N ILE A 207 20.99 13.37 -2.69
CA ILE A 207 21.57 12.94 -3.97
C ILE A 207 21.44 14.02 -5.03
N SER A 208 20.34 14.76 -5.01
CA SER A 208 20.13 15.92 -5.87
C SER A 208 19.15 16.87 -5.21
N VAL A 209 19.28 18.17 -5.52
CA VAL A 209 18.33 19.21 -5.12
C VAL A 209 18.32 20.28 -6.22
N LYS A 210 17.12 20.69 -6.65
CA LYS A 210 16.92 21.76 -7.62
C LYS A 210 15.72 22.63 -7.22
N PRO A 211 15.81 23.96 -7.41
CA PRO A 211 14.64 24.83 -7.29
C PRO A 211 13.65 24.49 -8.41
N ASP A 212 12.37 24.60 -8.10
CA ASP A 212 11.26 24.35 -9.02
C ASP A 212 10.09 25.28 -8.67
N LYS A 213 9.08 25.36 -9.55
CA LYS A 213 7.93 26.23 -9.36
C LYS A 213 6.63 25.52 -9.67
N ILE A 214 5.67 25.62 -8.75
CA ILE A 214 4.30 25.15 -8.97
C ILE A 214 3.42 26.35 -9.32
N VAL A 215 2.87 26.35 -10.52
CA VAL A 215 1.84 27.32 -10.92
C VAL A 215 0.52 26.95 -10.26
N ARG A 216 -0.11 27.89 -9.56
CA ARG A 216 -1.41 27.64 -8.94
C ARG A 216 -2.51 27.54 -9.99
N ARG A 217 -3.43 26.60 -9.81
CA ARG A 217 -4.56 26.38 -10.74
C ARG A 217 -5.54 27.55 -10.81
N ASP A 218 -5.57 28.41 -9.80
CA ASP A 218 -6.42 29.61 -9.74
C ASP A 218 -5.78 30.84 -10.43
N GLY A 219 -4.60 30.67 -11.04
CA GLY A 219 -3.87 31.77 -11.70
C GLY A 219 -3.28 32.81 -10.75
N SER A 220 -3.33 32.59 -9.42
CA SER A 220 -2.88 33.57 -8.41
C SER A 220 -1.36 33.62 -8.20
N GLY A 221 -0.58 33.00 -9.09
CA GLY A 221 0.88 33.09 -9.12
C GLY A 221 1.62 31.74 -9.03
N GLU A 222 2.93 31.84 -8.87
CA GLU A 222 3.87 30.72 -8.75
C GLU A 222 4.26 30.51 -7.28
N ILE A 223 4.37 29.26 -6.85
CA ILE A 223 4.94 28.88 -5.55
C ILE A 223 6.33 28.32 -5.81
N GLU A 224 7.35 28.95 -5.23
CA GLU A 224 8.70 28.40 -5.22
C GLU A 224 8.76 27.16 -4.32
N ILE A 225 9.31 26.08 -4.86
CA ILE A 225 9.52 24.83 -4.16
C ILE A 225 10.91 24.30 -4.47
N PHE A 226 11.37 23.31 -3.71
CA PHE A 226 12.59 22.58 -4.02
C PHE A 226 12.25 21.10 -4.21
N ARG A 227 12.79 20.49 -5.26
CA ARG A 227 12.68 19.05 -5.51
C ARG A 227 14.04 18.42 -5.50
N GLY A 228 14.09 17.15 -5.13
CA GLY A 228 15.33 16.41 -5.16
C GLY A 228 15.15 14.95 -4.84
N VAL A 229 16.26 14.26 -4.66
CA VAL A 229 16.32 12.84 -4.31
C VAL A 229 17.09 12.68 -3.01
N LEU A 230 16.53 11.90 -2.10
CA LEU A 230 17.18 11.40 -0.90
C LEU A 230 17.56 9.94 -1.10
N ALA A 231 18.68 9.52 -0.53
CA ALA A 231 19.04 8.10 -0.49
C ALA A 231 19.68 7.68 0.84
N ASP A 232 19.47 6.41 1.15
CA ASP A 232 20.16 5.64 2.18
C ASP A 232 20.52 4.26 1.60
N LEU A 233 21.05 3.35 2.41
CA LEU A 233 21.43 2.00 1.95
C LEU A 233 20.22 1.13 1.55
N THR A 234 19.01 1.50 1.97
CA THR A 234 17.79 0.75 1.67
C THR A 234 17.20 1.16 0.32
N GLY A 235 17.24 2.45 -0.03
CA GLY A 235 16.71 2.93 -1.29
C GLY A 235 16.85 4.43 -1.50
N SER A 236 16.19 4.92 -2.55
CA SER A 236 16.11 6.33 -2.91
C SER A 236 14.67 6.74 -3.14
N THR A 237 14.33 7.97 -2.76
CA THR A 237 13.00 8.53 -3.00
C THR A 237 13.08 10.03 -3.29
N GLY A 238 12.07 10.53 -3.99
CA GLY A 238 11.96 11.96 -4.24
C GLY A 238 11.47 12.69 -3.00
N PHE A 239 11.89 13.96 -2.88
CA PHE A 239 11.29 14.88 -1.94
C PHE A 239 10.78 16.14 -2.64
N LEU A 240 9.79 16.77 -2.00
CA LEU A 240 9.28 18.09 -2.32
C LEU A 240 9.31 18.95 -1.07
N SER A 241 10.03 20.05 -1.11
CA SER A 241 10.09 21.03 -0.03
C SER A 241 9.28 22.26 -0.38
N TRP A 242 8.30 22.56 0.47
CA TRP A 242 7.53 23.81 0.42
C TRP A 242 8.26 24.98 1.07
N LYS A 243 9.36 24.68 1.78
CA LYS A 243 10.25 25.67 2.38
C LYS A 243 11.56 25.77 1.62
N LYS A 244 12.24 26.90 1.76
CA LYS A 244 13.61 27.08 1.28
C LYS A 244 14.54 26.06 1.94
N LEU A 245 15.38 25.43 1.13
CA LEU A 245 16.45 24.54 1.60
C LEU A 245 17.80 25.24 1.43
N GLU A 246 18.64 25.13 2.46
CA GLU A 246 20.02 25.63 2.48
C GLU A 246 21.01 24.47 2.50
N PHE A 247 20.63 23.34 1.92
CA PHE A 247 21.43 22.11 1.86
C PHE A 247 21.78 21.80 0.40
N GLU A 248 22.94 21.20 0.19
CA GLU A 248 23.50 20.89 -1.11
C GLU A 248 23.59 19.38 -1.34
N GLN A 249 23.93 18.99 -2.58
CA GLN A 249 24.21 17.60 -2.91
C GLN A 249 25.35 17.06 -2.04
N GLY A 250 25.15 15.88 -1.45
CA GLY A 250 26.11 15.23 -0.56
C GLY A 250 25.85 15.43 0.91
N ASP A 251 25.08 16.45 1.29
CA ASP A 251 24.74 16.69 2.69
C ASP A 251 23.98 15.52 3.29
N LEU A 252 24.41 15.09 4.47
CA LEU A 252 23.69 14.12 5.29
C LEU A 252 22.78 14.91 6.24
N ILE A 253 21.47 14.66 6.15
CA ILE A 253 20.48 15.41 6.91
C ILE A 253 19.62 14.49 7.76
N LYS A 254 19.30 14.96 8.97
CA LYS A 254 18.28 14.38 9.84
C LYS A 254 17.01 15.18 9.68
N ILE A 255 15.94 14.50 9.31
CA ILE A 255 14.64 15.09 9.03
C ILE A 255 13.66 14.58 10.08
N LYS A 256 12.93 15.49 10.72
CA LYS A 256 11.87 15.17 11.69
C LYS A 256 10.54 15.76 11.26
N GLY A 257 9.49 14.95 11.35
CA GLY A 257 8.12 15.35 11.05
C GLY A 257 7.89 15.67 9.57
N ALA A 258 8.64 15.06 8.66
CA ALA A 258 8.29 15.09 7.23
C ALA A 258 7.04 14.25 6.99
N SER A 259 6.29 14.53 5.92
CA SER A 259 5.11 13.75 5.55
C SER A 259 5.33 12.98 4.27
N VAL A 260 5.07 11.68 4.25
CA VAL A 260 5.01 10.88 3.02
C VAL A 260 3.61 11.01 2.43
N ARG A 261 3.54 11.38 1.14
CA ARG A 261 2.30 11.46 0.36
C ARG A 261 2.48 10.67 -0.93
N LYS A 262 1.44 9.96 -1.38
CA LYS A 262 1.44 9.31 -2.69
C LYS A 262 0.83 10.24 -3.73
N PHE A 263 1.58 10.55 -4.77
CA PHE A 263 1.08 11.25 -5.94
C PHE A 263 1.03 10.27 -7.11
N ARG A 264 -0.17 9.96 -7.61
CA ARG A 264 -0.38 8.92 -8.64
C ARG A 264 0.33 7.61 -8.28
N ASP A 265 0.08 7.14 -7.05
CA ASP A 265 0.67 5.92 -6.46
C ASP A 265 2.20 5.92 -6.29
N THR A 266 2.86 7.05 -6.53
CA THR A 266 4.29 7.23 -6.27
C THR A 266 4.49 7.96 -4.94
N PRO A 267 5.10 7.32 -3.92
CA PRO A 267 5.39 7.99 -2.66
C PRO A 267 6.44 9.08 -2.83
N GLU A 268 6.24 10.21 -2.16
CA GLU A 268 7.14 11.36 -2.14
C GLU A 268 7.21 11.96 -0.74
N ILE A 269 8.42 12.24 -0.27
CA ILE A 269 8.65 12.86 1.04
C ILE A 269 8.42 14.37 0.92
N ASN A 270 7.51 14.91 1.72
CA ASN A 270 7.16 16.32 1.73
C ASN A 270 7.71 17.01 2.98
N PHE A 271 8.46 18.09 2.77
CA PHE A 271 8.90 18.99 3.83
C PHE A 271 7.97 20.18 3.90
N ASN A 272 7.25 20.29 5.02
CA ASN A 272 6.29 21.36 5.27
C ASN A 272 6.87 22.32 6.34
N ASP A 273 6.10 23.35 6.71
CA ASP A 273 6.52 24.33 7.74
C ASP A 273 6.88 23.70 9.09
N GLY A 274 6.22 22.59 9.45
CA GLY A 274 6.50 21.85 10.69
C GLY A 274 7.67 20.85 10.60
N THR A 275 8.32 20.72 9.44
CA THR A 275 9.42 19.76 9.25
C THR A 275 10.74 20.39 9.69
N ILE A 276 11.42 19.75 10.64
CA ILE A 276 12.75 20.16 11.13
C ILE A 276 13.79 19.38 10.32
N ILE A 277 14.78 20.08 9.76
CA ILE A 277 15.86 19.48 8.98
C ILE A 277 17.17 20.05 9.52
N GLU A 278 18.08 19.16 9.93
CA GLU A 278 19.35 19.51 10.53
C GLU A 278 20.48 18.73 9.83
N ILE A 279 21.66 19.33 9.71
CA ILE A 279 22.86 18.59 9.29
C ILE A 279 23.11 17.48 10.31
N TYR A 280 23.38 16.29 9.79
CA TYR A 280 23.69 15.12 10.59
C TYR A 280 25.09 14.63 10.27
N HIS A 281 25.86 14.33 11.31
CA HIS A 281 27.23 13.88 11.19
C HIS A 281 27.31 12.42 11.60
N ASP A 282 27.55 11.57 10.62
CA ASP A 282 27.76 10.15 10.81
C ASP A 282 28.73 9.67 9.73
N SER A 283 29.94 9.31 10.16
CA SER A 283 31.00 8.82 9.28
C SER A 283 30.78 7.39 8.79
N GLU A 284 29.91 6.63 9.46
CA GLU A 284 29.54 5.28 9.05
C GLU A 284 28.38 5.28 8.05
N PHE A 285 27.70 6.42 7.89
CA PHE A 285 26.64 6.56 6.89
C PHE A 285 27.22 6.52 5.48
N ALA A 286 26.55 5.76 4.60
CA ALA A 286 26.98 5.52 3.23
C ALA A 286 27.37 6.80 2.48
N SER A 287 28.51 6.74 1.81
CA SER A 287 29.05 7.80 0.97
C SER A 287 28.22 8.02 -0.31
N LEU A 288 28.42 9.14 -0.99
CA LEU A 288 27.79 9.39 -2.29
C LEU A 288 28.13 8.31 -3.31
N GLU A 289 29.36 7.81 -3.32
CA GLU A 289 29.81 6.76 -4.25
C GLU A 289 29.13 5.42 -3.98
N GLU A 290 28.98 5.04 -2.70
CA GLU A 290 28.26 3.82 -2.32
C GLU A 290 26.78 3.91 -2.69
N LEU A 291 26.16 5.06 -2.45
CA LEU A 291 24.75 5.31 -2.81
C LEU A 291 24.54 5.35 -4.33
N ALA A 292 25.47 5.93 -5.09
CA ALA A 292 25.45 5.91 -6.56
C ALA A 292 25.63 4.49 -7.12
N ASN A 293 26.43 3.64 -6.46
CA ASN A 293 26.50 2.23 -6.85
C ASN A 293 25.21 1.46 -6.51
N LYS A 294 24.48 1.86 -5.46
CA LYS A 294 23.17 1.28 -5.12
C LYS A 294 22.03 1.79 -6.01
N SER A 295 22.16 2.97 -6.61
CA SER A 295 21.20 3.49 -7.58
C SER A 295 21.28 2.78 -8.93
N LYS A 296 22.39 2.07 -9.23
CA LYS A 296 22.50 1.17 -10.38
C LYS A 296 21.53 0.00 -10.23
N LYS A 297 20.54 -0.07 -11.12
CA LYS A 297 19.50 -1.10 -11.15
C LYS A 297 19.53 -1.89 -12.44
N LYS A 298 18.99 -3.09 -12.38
CA LYS A 298 18.56 -3.89 -13.53
C LYS A 298 17.04 -3.86 -13.63
N ILE A 299 16.48 -4.26 -14.76
CA ILE A 299 15.02 -4.28 -14.97
C ILE A 299 14.31 -5.13 -13.89
N ALA A 300 14.88 -6.25 -13.47
CA ALA A 300 14.32 -7.11 -12.42
C ALA A 300 14.23 -6.42 -11.03
N ASP A 301 15.04 -5.38 -10.79
CA ASP A 301 15.09 -4.64 -9.53
C ASP A 301 14.05 -3.51 -9.47
N LEU A 302 13.42 -3.15 -10.60
CA LEU A 302 12.51 -2.01 -10.68
C LEU A 302 11.27 -2.24 -9.82
N ARG A 303 10.91 -1.21 -9.05
CA ARG A 303 9.69 -1.15 -8.24
C ARG A 303 8.99 0.18 -8.49
N ASN A 304 7.67 0.20 -8.32
CA ASN A 304 6.88 1.42 -8.50
C ASN A 304 7.40 2.54 -7.58
N GLY A 305 7.56 3.74 -8.13
CA GLY A 305 7.95 4.93 -7.39
C GLY A 305 9.45 5.09 -7.11
N MET A 306 10.31 4.16 -7.55
CA MET A 306 11.77 4.36 -7.50
C MET A 306 12.14 5.63 -8.28
N LYS A 307 13.05 6.45 -7.74
CA LYS A 307 13.54 7.68 -8.37
C LYS A 307 15.05 7.78 -8.26
N GLY A 308 15.68 8.48 -9.20
CA GLY A 308 17.12 8.71 -9.17
C GLY A 308 17.93 7.46 -9.50
N ILE A 309 17.38 6.53 -10.28
CA ILE A 309 18.07 5.28 -10.61
C ILE A 309 18.98 5.44 -11.82
N SER A 310 20.04 4.63 -11.85
CA SER A 310 20.98 4.50 -12.95
C SER A 310 20.76 3.14 -13.61
N ILE A 311 20.59 3.07 -14.93
CA ILE A 311 20.31 1.81 -15.63
C ILE A 311 20.79 1.85 -17.07
N THR A 312 21.36 0.74 -17.54
CA THR A 312 21.74 0.57 -18.94
C THR A 312 20.73 -0.33 -19.62
N LEU A 313 20.41 -0.04 -20.88
CA LEU A 313 19.33 -0.68 -21.61
C LEU A 313 19.69 -0.82 -23.10
N GLN A 314 19.19 -1.88 -23.72
CA GLN A 314 19.12 -2.02 -25.16
C GLN A 314 17.71 -1.61 -25.62
N VAL A 315 17.63 -0.84 -26.71
CA VAL A 315 16.35 -0.39 -27.30
C VAL A 315 15.77 -1.48 -28.21
N GLU A 316 14.51 -1.84 -27.98
CA GLU A 316 13.75 -2.79 -28.81
C GLU A 316 12.94 -2.05 -29.88
N SER A 317 12.23 -1.02 -29.45
CA SER A 317 11.34 -0.25 -30.31
C SER A 317 11.33 1.19 -29.84
N TRP A 318 10.99 2.13 -30.73
CA TRP A 318 10.86 3.53 -30.37
C TRP A 318 9.76 4.19 -31.20
N ASN A 319 8.84 4.89 -30.53
CA ASN A 319 7.68 5.52 -31.16
C ASN A 319 7.45 6.91 -30.59
N GLU A 320 6.95 7.82 -31.42
CA GLU A 320 6.53 9.16 -31.01
C GLU A 320 5.00 9.30 -31.18
N ARG A 321 4.32 9.86 -30.17
CA ARG A 321 2.91 10.23 -30.28
C ARG A 321 2.71 11.69 -29.87
N LYS A 322 1.84 12.38 -30.60
CA LYS A 322 1.40 13.74 -30.29
C LYS A 322 0.01 13.68 -29.66
N PHE A 323 -0.22 14.48 -28.63
CA PHE A 323 -1.50 14.58 -27.96
C PHE A 323 -1.71 16.00 -27.45
N ILE A 324 -2.98 16.39 -27.26
CA ILE A 324 -3.32 17.69 -26.68
C ILE A 324 -3.43 17.50 -25.17
N GLY A 325 -2.64 18.26 -24.42
CA GLY A 325 -2.67 18.27 -22.96
C GLY A 325 -3.95 18.88 -22.41
N ASN A 326 -4.18 18.72 -21.10
CA ASN A 326 -5.33 19.32 -20.42
C ASN A 326 -5.33 20.85 -20.45
N ASP A 327 -4.16 21.45 -20.71
CA ASP A 327 -3.92 22.87 -20.93
C ASP A 327 -4.23 23.32 -22.37
N GLY A 328 -4.58 22.40 -23.27
CA GLY A 328 -4.82 22.68 -24.68
C GLY A 328 -3.54 22.75 -25.52
N GLU A 329 -2.36 22.58 -24.90
CA GLU A 329 -1.08 22.59 -25.60
C GLU A 329 -0.78 21.24 -26.24
N GLU A 330 -0.24 21.25 -27.46
CA GLU A 330 0.25 20.03 -28.10
C GLU A 330 1.52 19.56 -27.40
N LYS A 331 1.49 18.34 -26.86
CA LYS A 331 2.62 17.68 -26.22
C LYS A 331 3.01 16.45 -27.01
N ILE A 332 4.32 16.23 -27.05
CA ILE A 332 4.92 15.07 -27.69
C ILE A 332 5.45 14.16 -26.59
N VAL A 333 5.11 12.89 -26.65
CA VAL A 333 5.71 11.88 -25.78
C VAL A 333 6.28 10.76 -26.62
N ARG A 334 7.52 10.40 -26.29
CA ARG A 334 8.26 9.33 -26.96
C ARG A 334 8.27 8.13 -26.04
N SER A 335 8.06 6.94 -26.59
CA SER A 335 8.16 5.73 -25.79
C SER A 335 8.50 4.52 -26.63
N GLY A 336 9.14 3.56 -25.99
CA GLY A 336 9.62 2.34 -26.59
C GLY A 336 9.70 1.21 -25.59
N ASP A 337 9.81 -0.02 -26.09
CA ASP A 337 10.21 -1.15 -25.27
C ASP A 337 11.75 -1.23 -25.22
N VAL A 338 12.26 -1.58 -24.05
CA VAL A 338 13.69 -1.66 -23.74
C VAL A 338 13.97 -2.92 -22.94
N MET A 339 15.20 -3.41 -23.02
CA MET A 339 15.61 -4.66 -22.39
C MET A 339 17.02 -4.61 -21.81
N ASP A 340 17.23 -5.45 -20.81
CA ASP A 340 18.54 -5.79 -20.26
C ASP A 340 18.59 -7.31 -20.04
N PRO A 341 19.71 -7.92 -19.61
CA PRO A 341 19.79 -9.36 -19.40
C PRO A 341 18.84 -9.93 -18.34
N THR A 342 18.10 -9.10 -17.61
CA THR A 342 17.18 -9.48 -16.53
C THR A 342 15.70 -9.31 -16.88
N GLY A 343 15.38 -8.70 -18.01
CA GLY A 343 14.01 -8.70 -18.52
C GLY A 343 13.74 -7.56 -19.50
N ARG A 344 12.48 -7.15 -19.54
CA ARG A 344 11.97 -6.09 -20.42
C ARG A 344 11.14 -5.09 -19.64
N CYS A 345 11.16 -3.83 -20.05
CA CYS A 345 10.26 -2.82 -19.55
C CYS A 345 9.99 -1.77 -20.62
N ARG A 346 9.02 -0.90 -20.36
CA ARG A 346 8.77 0.26 -21.21
C ARG A 346 9.67 1.41 -20.76
N LEU A 347 10.11 2.24 -21.70
CA LEU A 347 10.76 3.52 -21.46
C LEU A 347 9.91 4.63 -22.10
N THR A 348 9.60 5.65 -21.31
CA THR A 348 8.92 6.87 -21.73
C THR A 348 9.87 8.06 -21.58
N ALA A 349 10.01 8.86 -22.63
CA ALA A 349 10.81 10.07 -22.63
C ALA A 349 9.94 11.29 -22.96
N TRP A 350 10.04 12.32 -22.11
CA TRP A 350 9.45 13.64 -22.37
C TRP A 350 10.43 14.59 -23.07
N CYS A 351 11.69 14.19 -23.20
CA CYS A 351 12.74 14.88 -23.94
C CYS A 351 12.89 14.36 -25.39
N GLU A 352 13.65 15.08 -26.22
CA GLU A 352 13.81 14.80 -27.64
C GLU A 352 14.95 13.82 -27.94
N ILE A 353 14.67 12.52 -27.75
CA ILE A 353 15.61 11.44 -28.01
C ILE A 353 15.11 10.54 -29.14
N ASN A 354 16.03 10.10 -30.00
CA ASN A 354 15.74 9.26 -31.16
C ASN A 354 16.73 8.08 -31.27
N PRO A 355 16.73 7.14 -30.30
CA PRO A 355 17.54 5.93 -30.41
C PRO A 355 17.01 5.02 -31.52
N SER A 356 17.91 4.25 -32.13
CA SER A 356 17.58 3.21 -33.10
C SER A 356 17.39 1.85 -32.41
N GLU A 357 16.72 0.93 -33.10
CA GLU A 357 16.58 -0.46 -32.64
C GLU A 357 17.97 -1.11 -32.45
N GLY A 358 18.17 -1.73 -31.29
CA GLY A 358 19.42 -2.37 -30.91
C GLY A 358 20.51 -1.41 -30.39
N ASP A 359 20.23 -0.11 -30.29
CA ASP A 359 21.13 0.84 -29.63
C ASP A 359 21.16 0.60 -28.11
N PHE A 360 22.30 0.93 -27.51
CA PHE A 360 22.47 0.91 -26.07
C PHE A 360 22.39 2.32 -25.51
N VAL A 361 21.55 2.51 -24.50
CA VAL A 361 21.39 3.77 -23.78
C VAL A 361 21.67 3.57 -22.30
N HIS A 362 22.35 4.52 -21.70
CA HIS A 362 22.52 4.63 -20.27
C HIS A 362 21.65 5.76 -19.75
N LEU A 363 20.83 5.46 -18.74
CA LEU A 363 19.97 6.42 -18.07
C LEU A 363 20.52 6.74 -16.70
N GLU A 364 20.59 8.02 -16.36
CA GLU A 364 20.98 8.50 -15.04
C GLU A 364 19.84 9.37 -14.45
N GLY A 365 19.52 9.13 -13.19
CA GLY A 365 18.46 9.86 -12.50
C GLY A 365 17.04 9.51 -12.96
N ALA A 366 16.84 8.38 -13.65
CA ALA A 366 15.52 7.98 -14.14
C ALA A 366 14.55 7.67 -12.98
N ARG A 367 13.25 7.69 -13.29
CA ARG A 367 12.19 7.28 -12.34
C ARG A 367 11.39 6.10 -12.88
N VAL A 368 10.80 5.34 -11.97
CA VAL A 368 9.95 4.20 -12.28
C VAL A 368 8.53 4.52 -11.86
N GLN A 369 7.59 4.33 -12.76
CA GLN A 369 6.16 4.30 -12.48
C GLN A 369 5.57 2.99 -13.00
N TYR A 370 4.41 2.58 -12.49
CA TYR A 370 3.70 1.44 -13.07
C TYR A 370 2.69 1.91 -14.11
N TRP A 371 2.74 1.28 -15.27
CA TRP A 371 1.78 1.48 -16.35
C TRP A 371 1.17 0.13 -16.72
N GLN A 372 -0.15 0.02 -16.59
CA GLN A 372 -0.89 -1.24 -16.82
C GLN A 372 -0.30 -2.43 -16.05
N GLY A 373 0.11 -2.19 -14.80
CA GLY A 373 0.66 -3.22 -13.90
C GLY A 373 2.11 -3.63 -14.18
N SER A 374 2.82 -3.00 -15.12
CA SER A 374 4.24 -3.25 -15.39
C SER A 374 5.10 -2.00 -15.16
N PRO A 375 6.40 -2.15 -14.85
CA PRO A 375 7.31 -1.01 -14.74
C PRO A 375 7.44 -0.26 -16.07
N ASP A 376 7.41 1.06 -15.96
CA ASP A 376 7.63 2.05 -17.02
C ASP A 376 8.71 3.01 -16.50
N LEU A 377 9.89 2.96 -17.13
CA LEU A 377 10.97 3.90 -16.89
C LEU A 377 10.60 5.24 -17.50
N VAL A 378 10.91 6.32 -16.81
CA VAL A 378 10.64 7.66 -17.30
C VAL A 378 11.85 8.56 -17.14
N ILE A 379 12.15 9.27 -18.22
CA ILE A 379 13.10 10.38 -18.25
C ILE A 379 12.37 11.63 -18.73
N ASP A 380 12.74 12.76 -18.14
CA ASP A 380 12.11 14.05 -18.37
C ASP A 380 13.06 14.99 -19.14
N ASP A 381 14.38 14.89 -18.94
CA ASP A 381 15.42 15.78 -19.49
C ASP A 381 16.45 15.03 -20.38
N LEU A 382 17.18 15.74 -21.26
CA LEU A 382 18.17 15.14 -22.17
C LEU A 382 19.44 14.68 -21.45
N GLU A 383 19.82 15.37 -20.37
CA GLU A 383 20.99 15.05 -19.56
C GLU A 383 20.86 13.69 -18.86
N GLN A 384 19.65 13.14 -18.79
CA GLN A 384 19.37 11.85 -18.17
C GLN A 384 19.68 10.66 -19.08
N VAL A 385 20.02 10.87 -20.36
CA VAL A 385 20.31 9.79 -21.30
C VAL A 385 21.66 9.99 -21.98
N THR A 386 22.41 8.90 -22.10
CA THR A 386 23.65 8.86 -22.88
C THR A 386 23.62 7.64 -23.79
N ASN A 387 23.84 7.85 -25.09
CA ASN A 387 24.03 6.75 -26.03
C ASN A 387 25.40 6.12 -25.80
N LEU A 388 25.44 4.80 -25.67
CA LEU A 388 26.67 4.05 -25.48
C LEU A 388 27.19 3.54 -26.83
N SER A 389 28.48 3.76 -27.08
CA SER A 389 29.18 3.17 -28.23
C SER A 389 29.57 1.72 -27.97
N ASP A 390 29.88 1.40 -26.71
CA ASP A 390 30.32 0.08 -26.30
C ASP A 390 29.12 -0.78 -25.91
N GLN A 391 29.11 -2.04 -26.36
CA GLN A 391 28.06 -3.00 -26.02
C GLN A 391 28.34 -3.57 -24.63
N PRO A 392 27.50 -3.29 -23.61
CA PRO A 392 27.72 -3.79 -22.25
C PRO A 392 27.42 -5.29 -22.11
N TRP A 393 26.65 -5.84 -23.06
CA TRP A 393 26.37 -7.27 -23.24
C TRP A 393 26.07 -7.56 -24.71
N ASP A 394 26.07 -8.84 -25.08
CA ASP A 394 25.69 -9.29 -26.43
C ASP A 394 24.26 -8.89 -26.76
N LYS A 395 24.02 -8.41 -27.98
CA LYS A 395 22.69 -7.98 -28.41
C LYS A 395 21.63 -9.05 -28.12
N ILE A 396 20.62 -8.64 -27.37
CA ILE A 396 19.50 -9.48 -26.96
C ILE A 396 18.49 -9.53 -28.10
N ASP A 397 18.06 -10.74 -28.46
CA ASP A 397 16.96 -10.97 -29.37
C ASP A 397 15.60 -10.87 -28.63
N PRO A 398 14.75 -9.89 -28.97
CA PRO A 398 13.46 -9.71 -28.31
C PRO A 398 12.54 -10.93 -28.42
N GLU A 399 12.60 -11.76 -29.45
CA GLU A 399 11.66 -12.90 -29.57
C GLU A 399 11.99 -14.01 -28.56
N ASN A 400 13.28 -14.15 -28.25
CA ASN A 400 13.79 -15.24 -27.41
C ASN A 400 14.20 -14.80 -26.00
N HIS A 401 14.04 -13.52 -25.66
CA HIS A 401 14.43 -12.97 -24.36
C HIS A 401 13.43 -13.28 -23.24
N TRP A 402 13.46 -14.52 -22.75
CA TRP A 402 12.62 -15.00 -21.65
C TRP A 402 13.48 -15.36 -20.44
N ILE A 403 13.29 -14.61 -19.35
CA ILE A 403 14.09 -14.78 -18.15
C ILE A 403 13.43 -15.78 -17.23
N GLN A 404 14.12 -16.89 -16.96
CA GLN A 404 13.64 -17.88 -16.00
C GLN A 404 13.68 -17.29 -14.58
N VAL A 405 12.51 -17.22 -13.95
CA VAL A 405 12.35 -16.75 -12.58
C VAL A 405 11.48 -17.75 -11.81
N GLU A 406 11.92 -18.12 -10.62
CA GLU A 406 11.13 -18.98 -9.73
C GLU A 406 9.84 -18.27 -9.30
N LEU A 407 8.73 -19.02 -9.20
CA LEU A 407 7.41 -18.45 -8.90
C LEU A 407 7.42 -17.67 -7.59
N SER A 408 8.11 -18.18 -6.56
CA SER A 408 8.22 -17.49 -5.27
C SER A 408 9.02 -16.19 -5.35
N GLU A 409 10.02 -16.10 -6.23
CA GLU A 409 10.75 -14.84 -6.43
C GLU A 409 9.87 -13.82 -7.15
N LEU A 410 9.05 -14.25 -8.12
CA LEU A 410 8.09 -13.37 -8.77
C LEU A 410 7.06 -12.83 -7.79
N VAL A 411 6.47 -13.70 -6.95
CA VAL A 411 5.43 -13.32 -5.99
C VAL A 411 5.94 -12.33 -4.95
N ASN A 412 7.17 -12.49 -4.48
CA ASN A 412 7.80 -11.60 -3.51
C ASN A 412 8.60 -10.45 -4.16
N GLY A 413 8.55 -10.35 -5.50
CA GLY A 413 9.28 -9.38 -6.30
C GLY A 413 8.41 -8.24 -6.79
N GLY A 414 8.96 -7.42 -7.68
CA GLY A 414 8.19 -6.44 -8.44
C GLY A 414 7.51 -7.07 -9.65
N SER A 415 6.61 -6.32 -10.28
CA SER A 415 6.07 -6.66 -11.60
C SER A 415 7.19 -6.75 -12.63
N ARG A 416 7.16 -7.75 -13.51
CA ARG A 416 8.19 -7.98 -14.54
C ARG A 416 7.56 -8.37 -15.88
N ARG A 417 8.19 -8.02 -17.00
CA ARG A 417 7.84 -8.51 -18.35
C ARG A 417 8.96 -9.38 -18.92
N GLY A 418 8.60 -10.29 -19.81
CA GLY A 418 9.54 -11.20 -20.46
C GLY A 418 10.04 -12.29 -19.50
N ILE A 419 9.16 -12.77 -18.61
CA ILE A 419 9.50 -13.82 -17.65
C ILE A 419 9.05 -15.19 -18.15
N GLU A 420 9.82 -16.22 -17.78
CA GLU A 420 9.43 -17.63 -17.85
C GLU A 420 9.41 -18.19 -16.43
N THR A 421 8.30 -18.80 -16.03
CA THR A 421 8.17 -19.43 -14.70
C THR A 421 7.44 -20.75 -14.80
N SER A 422 7.41 -21.51 -13.71
CA SER A 422 6.70 -22.78 -13.66
C SER A 422 5.91 -22.95 -12.38
N GLY A 423 4.79 -23.66 -12.46
CA GLY A 423 3.94 -23.95 -11.32
C GLY A 423 2.96 -25.08 -11.64
N THR A 424 2.32 -25.61 -10.60
CA THR A 424 1.28 -26.63 -10.72
C THR A 424 -0.08 -25.96 -10.69
N ILE A 425 -0.96 -26.29 -11.63
CA ILE A 425 -2.34 -25.77 -11.61
C ILE A 425 -3.10 -26.44 -10.46
N VAL A 426 -3.47 -25.64 -9.46
CA VAL A 426 -4.21 -26.08 -8.26
C VAL A 426 -5.68 -25.66 -8.29
N SER A 427 -6.04 -24.69 -9.14
CA SER A 427 -7.42 -24.25 -9.30
C SER A 427 -7.73 -23.84 -10.73
N VAL A 428 -8.96 -24.12 -11.16
CA VAL A 428 -9.56 -23.62 -12.40
C VAL A 428 -10.80 -22.82 -12.03
N ARG A 429 -10.82 -21.53 -12.41
CA ARG A 429 -11.90 -20.62 -12.04
C ARG A 429 -13.14 -20.86 -12.92
N ASN A 430 -14.32 -20.70 -12.31
CA ASN A 430 -15.62 -20.85 -12.98
C ASN A 430 -15.85 -19.84 -14.11
N ASP A 431 -15.19 -18.69 -14.05
CA ASP A 431 -15.27 -17.65 -15.07
C ASP A 431 -14.27 -17.86 -16.23
N SER A 432 -13.70 -19.07 -16.36
CA SER A 432 -12.96 -19.50 -17.55
C SER A 432 -13.91 -19.86 -18.70
N GLY A 433 -13.50 -19.58 -19.93
CA GLY A 433 -14.28 -19.81 -21.15
C GLY A 433 -14.65 -18.51 -21.85
N ILE A 434 -15.79 -18.50 -22.55
CA ILE A 434 -16.29 -17.31 -23.24
C ILE A 434 -16.77 -16.27 -22.23
N ILE A 435 -16.37 -15.02 -22.44
CA ILE A 435 -16.76 -13.85 -21.66
C ILE A 435 -17.26 -12.77 -22.63
N GLU A 436 -17.98 -11.78 -22.09
CA GLU A 436 -18.41 -10.61 -22.85
C GLU A 436 -17.66 -9.38 -22.36
N ARG A 437 -17.25 -8.51 -23.28
CA ARG A 437 -16.56 -7.26 -22.99
C ARG A 437 -17.35 -6.07 -23.47
N CYS A 438 -17.29 -4.98 -22.73
CA CYS A 438 -17.81 -3.69 -23.17
C CYS A 438 -17.11 -3.29 -24.49
N SER A 439 -17.90 -2.94 -25.50
CA SER A 439 -17.42 -2.44 -26.79
C SER A 439 -16.61 -1.15 -26.68
N GLU A 440 -16.86 -0.33 -25.65
CA GLU A 440 -16.16 0.94 -25.45
C GLU A 440 -14.85 0.78 -24.68
N CYS A 441 -14.88 0.12 -23.51
CA CYS A 441 -13.73 0.08 -22.60
C CYS A 441 -13.09 -1.31 -22.42
N ARG A 442 -13.60 -2.33 -23.13
CA ARG A 442 -13.13 -3.73 -23.11
C ARG A 442 -13.11 -4.41 -21.73
N ARG A 443 -13.74 -3.82 -20.71
CA ARG A 443 -13.95 -4.46 -19.41
C ARG A 443 -14.98 -5.57 -19.51
N VAL A 444 -14.83 -6.61 -18.69
CA VAL A 444 -15.75 -7.75 -18.67
C VAL A 444 -17.13 -7.31 -18.17
N LEU A 445 -18.17 -7.62 -18.94
CA LEU A 445 -19.56 -7.37 -18.57
C LEU A 445 -20.05 -8.39 -17.56
N ARG A 446 -20.99 -7.96 -16.72
CA ARG A 446 -21.79 -8.85 -15.87
C ARG A 446 -23.25 -8.56 -16.16
N GLU A 447 -23.99 -9.57 -16.61
CA GLU A 447 -25.41 -9.42 -16.95
C GLU A 447 -25.66 -8.27 -17.96
N ASN A 448 -24.80 -8.17 -18.99
CA ASN A 448 -24.78 -7.08 -19.98
C ASN A 448 -24.50 -5.67 -19.43
N ASN A 449 -24.02 -5.56 -18.18
CA ASN A 449 -23.70 -4.29 -17.57
C ASN A 449 -22.18 -4.09 -17.42
N CYS A 450 -21.71 -2.92 -17.87
CA CYS A 450 -20.36 -2.41 -17.73
C CYS A 450 -20.28 -1.50 -16.49
N PRO A 451 -19.30 -1.70 -15.59
CA PRO A 451 -19.15 -0.86 -14.40
C PRO A 451 -18.97 0.65 -14.67
N GLU A 452 -18.55 1.04 -15.88
CA GLU A 452 -18.33 2.45 -16.24
C GLU A 452 -19.36 2.99 -17.22
N HIS A 453 -19.80 2.16 -18.18
CA HIS A 453 -20.64 2.61 -19.30
C HIS A 453 -22.09 2.09 -19.20
N GLY A 454 -22.46 1.48 -18.07
CA GLY A 454 -23.81 0.94 -17.85
C GLY A 454 -24.14 -0.23 -18.77
N ASP A 455 -25.39 -0.33 -19.21
CA ASP A 455 -25.84 -1.41 -20.08
C ASP A 455 -25.17 -1.31 -21.45
N GLN A 456 -24.50 -2.39 -21.87
CA GLN A 456 -23.68 -2.43 -23.06
C GLN A 456 -23.90 -3.74 -23.81
N ILE A 457 -23.82 -3.68 -25.14
CA ILE A 457 -23.81 -4.89 -25.97
C ILE A 457 -22.40 -5.48 -25.91
N GLY A 458 -22.30 -6.70 -25.37
CA GLY A 458 -21.02 -7.37 -25.19
C GLY A 458 -20.39 -7.86 -26.48
N GLU A 459 -19.09 -7.60 -26.63
CA GLU A 459 -18.22 -8.30 -27.58
C GLU A 459 -17.70 -9.58 -26.93
N GLU A 460 -17.92 -10.72 -27.58
CA GLU A 460 -17.43 -12.00 -27.08
C GLU A 460 -15.89 -12.06 -27.11
N ASP A 461 -15.31 -12.65 -26.07
CA ASP A 461 -13.88 -12.92 -25.96
C ASP A 461 -13.64 -14.26 -25.24
N LEU A 462 -12.45 -14.83 -25.39
CA LEU A 462 -12.03 -16.05 -24.71
C LEU A 462 -11.02 -15.72 -23.61
N ARG A 463 -11.25 -16.23 -22.41
CA ARG A 463 -10.31 -16.06 -21.30
C ARG A 463 -10.29 -17.29 -20.40
N LEU A 464 -9.11 -17.76 -20.04
CA LEU A 464 -8.94 -18.81 -19.03
C LEU A 464 -8.28 -18.24 -17.79
N ARG A 465 -8.73 -18.70 -16.61
CA ARG A 465 -8.20 -18.28 -15.32
C ARG A 465 -7.91 -19.47 -14.43
N PHE A 466 -6.66 -19.54 -13.98
CA PHE A 466 -6.13 -20.60 -13.14
C PHE A 466 -5.47 -20.02 -11.89
N VAL A 467 -5.17 -20.88 -10.93
CA VAL A 467 -4.20 -20.60 -9.87
C VAL A 467 -3.07 -21.59 -10.01
N VAL A 468 -1.84 -21.10 -10.03
CA VAL A 468 -0.62 -21.90 -10.06
C VAL A 468 0.12 -21.79 -8.75
N ASP A 469 0.72 -22.89 -8.33
CA ASP A 469 1.38 -23.03 -7.02
C ASP A 469 2.66 -23.86 -7.16
N ASN A 470 3.72 -23.49 -6.44
CA ASN A 470 5.00 -24.21 -6.43
C ASN A 470 5.34 -24.89 -5.08
N GLY A 471 4.38 -24.97 -4.16
CA GLY A 471 4.51 -25.48 -2.80
C GLY A 471 4.96 -24.45 -1.76
N ILE A 472 5.32 -23.24 -2.19
CA ILE A 472 5.78 -22.13 -1.32
C ILE A 472 4.92 -20.89 -1.55
N SER A 473 4.60 -20.59 -2.80
CA SER A 473 3.86 -19.41 -3.22
C SER A 473 2.88 -19.78 -4.33
N ASN A 474 1.81 -18.99 -4.43
CA ASN A 474 0.81 -19.12 -5.49
C ASN A 474 0.63 -17.80 -6.25
N ALA A 475 0.17 -17.91 -7.49
CA ALA A 475 -0.18 -16.77 -8.33
C ALA A 475 -1.43 -17.07 -9.16
N SER A 476 -2.21 -16.03 -9.46
CA SER A 476 -3.29 -16.11 -10.45
C SER A 476 -2.69 -16.17 -11.85
N LEU A 477 -3.07 -17.15 -12.66
CA LEU A 477 -2.67 -17.26 -14.06
C LEU A 477 -3.85 -16.87 -14.95
N LEU A 478 -3.66 -15.90 -15.83
CA LEU A 478 -4.66 -15.43 -16.77
C LEU A 478 -4.15 -15.56 -18.20
N MET A 479 -4.90 -16.30 -19.02
CA MET A 479 -4.62 -16.47 -20.43
C MET A 479 -5.65 -15.67 -21.23
N ALA A 480 -5.17 -14.73 -22.04
CA ALA A 480 -5.97 -14.03 -23.04
C ALA A 480 -6.31 -14.99 -24.20
N LYS A 481 -7.13 -14.53 -25.15
CA LYS A 481 -7.66 -15.33 -26.24
C LYS A 481 -6.59 -16.14 -26.97
N GLU A 482 -5.52 -15.51 -27.43
CA GLU A 482 -4.49 -16.14 -28.23
C GLU A 482 -3.80 -17.27 -27.44
N SER A 483 -3.35 -16.97 -26.21
CA SER A 483 -2.72 -17.92 -25.31
C SER A 483 -3.67 -19.06 -24.92
N ALA A 484 -4.96 -18.76 -24.73
CA ALA A 484 -5.99 -19.73 -24.39
C ALA A 484 -6.30 -20.68 -25.56
N GLU A 485 -6.39 -20.16 -26.79
CA GLU A 485 -6.60 -20.99 -27.98
C GLU A 485 -5.45 -21.97 -28.20
N GLU A 486 -4.21 -21.50 -28.02
CA GLU A 486 -3.01 -22.33 -28.11
C GLU A 486 -2.99 -23.41 -27.01
N PHE A 487 -3.23 -23.02 -25.75
CA PHE A 487 -3.26 -23.94 -24.61
C PHE A 487 -4.35 -25.02 -24.73
N LEU A 488 -5.52 -24.67 -25.27
CA LEU A 488 -6.61 -25.62 -25.49
C LEU A 488 -6.43 -26.45 -26.78
N GLY A 489 -5.62 -25.97 -27.73
CA GLY A 489 -5.55 -26.53 -29.08
C GLY A 489 -6.86 -26.32 -29.87
N MET A 490 -7.67 -25.32 -29.50
CA MET A 490 -9.01 -25.07 -30.05
C MET A 490 -9.23 -23.57 -30.25
N LYS A 491 -9.86 -23.19 -31.36
CA LYS A 491 -10.26 -21.80 -31.61
C LYS A 491 -11.46 -21.40 -30.76
N MET A 492 -11.58 -20.10 -30.47
CA MET A 492 -12.68 -19.52 -29.68
C MET A 492 -14.06 -19.97 -30.16
N GLN A 493 -14.28 -20.08 -31.47
CA GLN A 493 -15.55 -20.55 -32.02
C GLN A 493 -15.86 -22.00 -31.60
N ALA A 494 -14.87 -22.89 -31.61
CA ALA A 494 -15.06 -24.27 -31.19
C ALA A 494 -15.36 -24.36 -29.68
N VAL A 495 -14.70 -23.53 -28.87
CA VAL A 495 -14.99 -23.41 -27.43
C VAL A 495 -16.43 -22.91 -27.20
N LYS A 496 -16.87 -21.93 -27.98
CA LYS A 496 -18.26 -21.43 -27.93
C LYS A 496 -19.27 -22.52 -28.31
N ASP A 497 -19.00 -23.28 -29.36
CA ASP A 497 -19.86 -24.37 -29.81
C ASP A 497 -19.93 -25.49 -28.76
N GLU A 498 -18.82 -25.81 -28.10
CA GLU A 498 -18.76 -26.77 -27.00
C GLU A 498 -19.60 -26.30 -25.81
N ILE A 499 -19.38 -25.07 -25.34
CA ILE A 499 -20.14 -24.47 -24.24
C ILE A 499 -21.64 -24.40 -24.57
N SER A 500 -22.01 -24.15 -25.82
CA SER A 500 -23.40 -24.12 -26.26
C SER A 500 -24.06 -25.51 -26.24
N LYS A 501 -23.28 -26.59 -26.40
CA LYS A 501 -23.77 -27.97 -26.41
C LYS A 501 -23.84 -28.60 -25.01
N SER A 502 -22.78 -28.46 -24.23
CA SER A 502 -22.64 -29.13 -22.92
C SER A 502 -22.90 -28.20 -21.73
N GLY A 503 -22.90 -26.90 -21.96
CA GLY A 503 -23.03 -25.87 -20.92
C GLY A 503 -21.69 -25.46 -20.33
N ARG A 504 -21.63 -24.23 -19.80
CA ARG A 504 -20.41 -23.64 -19.23
C ARG A 504 -19.82 -24.47 -18.10
N MET A 505 -20.68 -25.02 -17.23
CA MET A 505 -20.23 -25.78 -16.06
C MET A 505 -19.50 -27.07 -16.47
N GLU A 506 -19.99 -27.75 -17.50
CA GLU A 506 -19.38 -28.97 -18.02
C GLU A 506 -18.03 -28.66 -18.66
N PHE A 507 -17.95 -27.61 -19.49
CA PHE A 507 -16.68 -27.15 -20.07
C PHE A 507 -15.61 -26.86 -18.99
N VAL A 508 -15.98 -26.16 -17.91
CA VAL A 508 -15.04 -25.89 -16.80
C VAL A 508 -14.67 -27.18 -16.07
N THR A 509 -15.58 -28.15 -15.96
CA THR A 509 -15.31 -29.46 -15.34
C THR A 509 -14.34 -30.29 -16.18
N GLU A 510 -14.51 -30.32 -17.51
CA GLU A 510 -13.53 -30.92 -18.40
C GLU A 510 -12.17 -30.25 -18.30
N LEU A 511 -12.15 -28.91 -18.26
CA LEU A 511 -10.91 -28.14 -18.11
C LEU A 511 -10.19 -28.50 -16.80
N ARG A 512 -10.94 -28.68 -15.70
CA ARG A 512 -10.40 -29.19 -14.43
C ARG A 512 -9.78 -30.57 -14.57
N ASN A 513 -10.49 -31.51 -15.17
CA ASN A 513 -10.01 -32.87 -15.37
C ASN A 513 -8.73 -32.92 -16.20
N LYS A 514 -8.59 -32.03 -17.19
CA LYS A 514 -7.41 -31.94 -18.07
C LYS A 514 -6.22 -31.21 -17.44
N CYS A 515 -6.46 -30.25 -16.54
CA CYS A 515 -5.43 -29.29 -16.10
C CYS A 515 -5.00 -29.42 -14.64
N LEU A 516 -5.91 -29.82 -13.74
CA LEU A 516 -5.59 -29.86 -12.30
C LEU A 516 -4.42 -30.80 -12.01
N SER A 517 -3.58 -30.40 -11.05
CA SER A 517 -2.37 -31.12 -10.62
C SER A 517 -1.31 -31.30 -11.71
N ARG A 518 -1.46 -30.66 -12.88
CA ARG A 518 -0.42 -30.66 -13.90
C ARG A 518 0.49 -29.46 -13.75
N LYS A 519 1.79 -29.71 -13.95
CA LYS A 519 2.80 -28.66 -14.00
C LYS A 519 2.76 -27.97 -15.35
N VAL A 520 2.89 -26.65 -15.35
CA VAL A 520 2.95 -25.81 -16.54
C VAL A 520 4.19 -24.93 -16.53
N SER A 521 4.71 -24.65 -17.72
CA SER A 521 5.67 -23.57 -17.98
C SER A 521 4.91 -22.41 -18.58
N ILE A 522 5.16 -21.20 -18.08
CA ILE A 522 4.41 -20.00 -18.40
C ILE A 522 5.39 -18.92 -18.83
N ARG A 523 5.18 -18.35 -20.00
CA ARG A 523 5.88 -17.16 -20.50
C ARG A 523 4.91 -15.99 -20.55
N GLY A 524 5.35 -14.84 -20.07
CA GLY A 524 4.59 -13.59 -20.19
C GLY A 524 5.07 -12.51 -19.25
N ARG A 525 4.14 -11.92 -18.51
CA ARG A 525 4.43 -10.85 -17.53
C ARG A 525 3.75 -11.08 -16.19
N SER A 526 4.43 -10.72 -15.11
CA SER A 526 3.86 -10.68 -13.76
C SER A 526 3.43 -9.27 -13.38
N ILE A 527 2.30 -9.20 -12.69
CA ILE A 527 1.79 -8.01 -12.01
C ILE A 527 1.73 -8.38 -10.52
N VAL A 528 2.43 -7.62 -9.70
CA VAL A 528 2.47 -7.84 -8.25
C VAL A 528 2.01 -6.56 -7.56
N ASP A 529 0.94 -6.68 -6.79
CA ASP A 529 0.33 -5.60 -6.02
C ASP A 529 -0.09 -6.09 -4.63
N ASP A 530 -0.86 -5.28 -3.90
CA ASP A 530 -1.36 -5.58 -2.56
C ASP A 530 -2.35 -6.75 -2.53
N GLN A 531 -2.90 -7.16 -3.67
CA GLN A 531 -3.80 -8.32 -3.80
C GLN A 531 -3.06 -9.62 -4.14
N GLY A 532 -1.75 -9.55 -4.38
CA GLY A 532 -0.88 -10.67 -4.67
C GLY A 532 -0.33 -10.66 -6.09
N ALA A 533 0.08 -11.83 -6.58
CA ALA A 533 0.70 -11.96 -7.89
C ALA A 533 -0.29 -12.48 -8.95
N MET A 534 -0.31 -11.81 -10.09
CA MET A 534 -1.00 -12.24 -11.30
C MET A 534 -0.02 -12.39 -12.45
N ILE A 535 -0.06 -13.52 -13.14
CA ILE A 535 0.71 -13.77 -14.36
C ILE A 535 -0.25 -13.66 -15.55
N LEU A 536 0.03 -12.71 -16.43
CA LEU A 536 -0.60 -12.61 -17.74
C LEU A 536 0.26 -13.42 -18.71
N SER A 537 -0.28 -14.54 -19.17
CA SER A 537 0.42 -15.49 -20.04
C SER A 537 0.28 -15.09 -21.50
N ASP A 538 1.43 -15.06 -22.17
CA ASP A 538 1.52 -15.04 -23.62
C ASP A 538 1.54 -16.49 -24.14
N ILE A 539 2.34 -17.37 -23.50
CA ILE A 539 2.43 -18.79 -23.86
C ILE A 539 2.38 -19.62 -22.56
N THR A 540 1.50 -20.62 -22.52
CA THR A 540 1.52 -21.63 -21.46
C THR A 540 1.57 -23.02 -22.06
N ASN A 541 2.47 -23.86 -21.57
CA ASN A 541 2.63 -25.24 -22.00
C ASN A 541 2.61 -26.18 -20.80
N PHE A 542 2.04 -27.37 -20.95
CA PHE A 542 2.25 -28.42 -19.97
C PHE A 542 3.73 -28.78 -19.91
N SER A 543 4.25 -28.86 -18.69
CA SER A 543 5.62 -29.30 -18.46
C SER A 543 5.64 -30.82 -18.47
N ASP A 544 6.02 -31.41 -19.60
CA ASP A 544 6.36 -32.83 -19.68
C ASP A 544 7.78 -33.03 -19.15
N ILE A 545 7.92 -32.97 -17.83
CA ILE A 545 9.21 -33.28 -17.19
C ILE A 545 9.27 -34.79 -17.00
N ASP A 546 10.19 -35.45 -17.70
CA ASP A 546 10.54 -36.84 -17.44
C ASP A 546 10.92 -37.00 -15.94
N PRO A 547 10.15 -37.80 -15.15
CA PRO A 547 10.42 -37.99 -13.73
C PRO A 547 11.85 -38.43 -13.44
N LYS A 548 12.48 -39.21 -14.33
CA LYS A 548 13.88 -39.64 -14.17
C LYS A 548 14.84 -38.48 -14.31
N LYS A 549 14.64 -37.63 -15.34
CA LYS A 549 15.46 -36.43 -15.56
C LYS A 549 15.28 -35.43 -14.43
N TYR A 550 14.04 -35.24 -13.95
CA TYR A 550 13.76 -34.37 -12.81
C TYR A 550 14.42 -34.87 -11.53
N GLY A 551 14.30 -36.18 -11.25
CA GLY A 551 14.95 -36.83 -10.11
C GLY A 551 16.46 -36.60 -10.13
N LYS A 552 17.12 -36.82 -11.26
CA LYS A 552 18.56 -36.53 -11.43
C LYS A 552 18.91 -35.07 -11.16
N LYS A 553 18.13 -34.12 -11.70
CA LYS A 553 18.35 -32.68 -11.47
C LYS A 553 18.23 -32.30 -9.99
N ILE A 554 17.26 -32.88 -9.27
CA ILE A 554 17.13 -32.66 -7.82
C ILE A 554 18.31 -33.27 -7.06
N MET A 555 18.71 -34.49 -7.43
CA MET A 555 19.85 -35.16 -6.81
C MET A 555 21.14 -34.38 -7.00
N GLU A 556 21.42 -33.88 -8.20
CA GLU A 556 22.56 -32.99 -8.47
C GLU A 556 22.48 -31.71 -7.63
N LYS A 557 21.30 -31.06 -7.59
CA LYS A 557 21.07 -29.86 -6.77
C LYS A 557 21.34 -30.10 -5.29
N TRP A 558 21.07 -31.31 -4.79
CA TRP A 558 21.24 -31.69 -3.38
C TRP A 558 22.55 -32.43 -3.11
N GLY A 559 23.43 -32.60 -4.11
CA GLY A 559 24.71 -33.29 -3.96
C GLY A 559 24.61 -34.78 -3.63
N LEU A 560 23.50 -35.44 -3.98
CA LEU A 560 23.27 -36.86 -3.73
C LEU A 560 23.93 -37.70 -4.82
N VAL A 561 24.95 -38.47 -4.46
CA VAL A 561 25.57 -39.50 -5.31
C VAL A 561 24.97 -40.85 -4.92
N ILE A 562 24.47 -41.63 -5.88
CA ILE A 562 24.02 -43.02 -5.67
C ILE A 562 25.22 -43.96 -5.70
#